data_AF-A0A5N8AE55-F1
#
_entry.id   AF-A0A5N8AE55-F1
#
_cell.length_a   1.000
_cell.length_b   1.000
_cell.length_c   1.000
_cell.angle_alpha   90.00
_cell.angle_beta   90.00
_cell.angle_gamma   90.00
#
_symmetry.space_group_name_H-M   'P 1'
#
loop_
_entity.id
_entity.type
_entity.pdbx_description
1 polymer ?
#
loop_
_entity_poly.entity_id
_entity_poly.type
_entity_poly.pdbx_seq_one_letter_code
_entity_poly.pdbx_strand_id
1 'polypeptide(L)'
;MFIGLLPEVAIHLQALALLHDDCTGGELVLSEQERDTPACAEVVPLRRGDMVVFVVSKHPVRGQRGYVRAKMRHKVCEIRSHHRGTLGIIFHDAR
;
A
#
# COMPACT_ATOMS: atom_id res chain seq x y z
N MET A 1 3.31 -5.32 9.04
CA MET A 1 3.34 -4.20 10.01
C MET A 1 2.03 -3.43 9.87
N PHE A 2 1.30 -3.09 10.95
CA PHE A 2 0.13 -2.21 10.82
C PHE A 2 0.64 -0.82 10.48
N ILE A 3 0.46 -0.37 9.22
CA ILE A 3 0.65 1.05 8.88
C ILE A 3 -0.46 1.79 9.62
N GLY A 4 -0.14 2.35 10.78
CA GLY A 4 -1.08 3.12 11.58
C GLY A 4 -1.66 4.24 10.74
N LEU A 5 -2.94 4.11 10.38
CA LEU A 5 -3.68 5.18 9.72
C LEU A 5 -3.93 6.25 10.79
N LEU A 6 -3.07 7.27 10.86
CA LEU A 6 -3.42 8.48 11.60
C LEU A 6 -4.57 9.15 10.82
N PRO A 7 -5.78 9.25 11.41
CA PRO A 7 -7.00 9.60 10.70
C PRO A 7 -7.01 11.04 10.16
N GLU A 8 -6.10 11.90 10.62
CA GLU A 8 -6.16 13.34 10.30
C GLU A 8 -5.42 13.74 9.01
N VAL A 9 -4.66 12.86 8.34
CA VAL A 9 -3.76 13.29 7.23
C VAL A 9 -3.68 12.32 6.04
N ALA A 10 -4.53 11.29 5.97
CA ALA A 10 -4.55 10.39 4.82
C ALA A 10 -5.35 11.02 3.66
N ILE A 11 -4.67 11.82 2.82
CA ILE A 11 -5.33 12.65 1.80
C ILE A 11 -5.99 11.80 0.70
N HIS A 12 -5.55 10.57 0.44
CA HIS A 12 -6.20 9.62 -0.48
C HIS A 12 -5.94 8.17 -0.02
N LEU A 13 -6.97 7.34 0.02
CA LEU A 13 -6.89 5.92 0.39
C LEU A 13 -7.21 5.03 -0.80
N GLN A 14 -6.63 3.84 -0.82
CA GLN A 14 -7.04 2.78 -1.72
C GLN A 14 -7.22 1.48 -0.93
N ALA A 15 -8.27 0.75 -1.27
CA ALA A 15 -8.47 -0.62 -0.85
C ALA A 15 -8.25 -1.56 -2.03
N LEU A 16 -7.61 -2.70 -1.78
CA LEU A 16 -7.44 -3.77 -2.75
C LEU A 16 -7.87 -5.09 -2.11
N ALA A 17 -8.87 -5.73 -2.70
CA ALA A 17 -9.33 -7.06 -2.31
C ALA A 17 -8.82 -8.11 -3.30
N LEU A 18 -8.30 -9.23 -2.80
CA LEU A 18 -7.83 -10.35 -3.60
C LEU A 18 -8.97 -11.35 -3.80
N LEU A 19 -9.46 -11.46 -5.03
CA LEU A 19 -10.62 -12.32 -5.37
C LEU A 19 -10.19 -13.71 -5.84
N HIS A 20 -8.98 -13.80 -6.41
CA HIS A 20 -8.40 -15.01 -6.98
C HIS A 20 -6.87 -14.92 -7.00
N ASP A 21 -6.18 -15.99 -6.60
CA ASP A 21 -4.74 -16.02 -6.32
C ASP A 21 -4.03 -17.28 -6.84
N ASP A 22 -4.54 -17.93 -7.88
CA ASP A 22 -3.95 -19.15 -8.47
C ASP A 22 -2.69 -18.87 -9.33
N CYS A 23 -1.93 -17.82 -9.01
CA CYS A 23 -0.77 -17.37 -9.78
C CYS A 23 0.55 -17.48 -9.00
N THR A 24 1.66 -17.60 -9.74
CA THR A 24 3.00 -17.38 -9.16
C THR A 24 3.46 -15.95 -9.41
N GLY A 25 4.04 -15.30 -8.41
CA GLY A 25 4.30 -13.86 -8.45
C GLY A 25 3.05 -13.06 -8.11
N GLY A 26 2.91 -11.85 -8.65
CA GLY A 26 1.71 -11.03 -8.44
C GLY A 26 1.55 -10.49 -7.01
N GLU A 27 2.60 -10.55 -6.19
CA GLU A 27 2.55 -10.07 -4.82
C GLU A 27 2.34 -8.55 -4.78
N LEU A 28 1.55 -8.09 -3.80
CA LEU A 28 1.42 -6.66 -3.54
C LEU A 28 2.65 -6.21 -2.74
N VAL A 29 3.39 -5.26 -3.31
CA VAL A 29 4.53 -4.62 -2.65
C VAL A 29 4.15 -3.20 -2.28
N LEU A 30 4.30 -2.90 -1.00
CA LEU A 30 4.17 -1.59 -0.41
C LEU A 30 5.57 -1.06 -0.11
N SER A 31 5.93 0.12 -0.61
CA SER A 31 7.21 0.74 -0.27
C SER A 31 7.05 2.16 0.25
N GLU A 32 7.73 2.42 1.36
CA GLU A 32 7.75 3.68 2.08
C GLU A 32 9.15 4.27 2.00
N GLN A 33 9.24 5.57 1.69
CA GLN A 33 10.50 6.28 1.66
C GLN A 33 10.39 7.61 2.40
N GLU A 34 11.20 7.78 3.43
CA GLU A 34 11.47 9.07 4.05
C GLU A 34 12.47 9.89 3.24
N ARG A 35 12.49 11.20 3.46
CA ARG A 35 13.35 12.09 2.68
C ARG A 35 14.82 11.71 2.87
N ASP A 36 15.53 11.51 1.75
CA ASP A 36 16.96 11.22 1.70
C ASP A 36 17.36 9.90 2.39
N THR A 37 16.40 9.00 2.68
CA THR A 37 16.65 7.62 3.13
C THR A 37 16.40 6.62 1.99
N PRO A 38 17.01 5.42 2.04
CA PRO A 38 16.57 4.30 1.25
C PRO A 38 15.10 3.98 1.52
N ALA A 39 14.40 3.49 0.49
CA ALA A 39 13.02 3.03 0.65
C ALA A 39 13.01 1.67 1.38
N CYS A 40 12.09 1.50 2.32
CA CYS A 40 11.74 0.20 2.87
C CYS A 40 10.59 -0.40 2.03
N ALA A 41 10.65 -1.70 1.73
CA ALA A 41 9.62 -2.40 0.98
C ALA A 41 9.11 -3.61 1.76
N GLU A 42 7.80 -3.78 1.82
CA GLU A 42 7.10 -4.90 2.44
C GLU A 42 6.23 -5.60 1.39
N VAL A 43 6.32 -6.92 1.36
CA VAL A 43 5.39 -7.76 0.61
C VAL A 43 4.19 -8.04 1.49
N VAL A 44 2.99 -7.66 1.06
CA VAL A 44 1.76 -7.90 1.81
C VAL A 44 1.27 -9.32 1.52
N PRO A 45 1.21 -10.21 2.52
CA PRO A 45 0.89 -11.63 2.31
C PRO A 45 -0.63 -11.86 2.19
N LEU A 46 -1.23 -11.28 1.16
CA LEU A 46 -2.66 -11.44 0.88
C LEU A 46 -2.97 -12.87 0.41
N ARG A 47 -4.06 -13.42 0.94
CA ARG A 47 -4.73 -14.64 0.45
C ARG A 47 -6.06 -14.29 -0.19
N ARG A 48 -6.60 -15.18 -1.02
CA ARG A 48 -7.97 -15.05 -1.53
C ARG A 48 -8.96 -14.73 -0.41
N GLY A 49 -9.73 -13.66 -0.62
CA GLY A 49 -10.69 -13.12 0.33
C GLY A 49 -10.14 -11.98 1.19
N ASP A 50 -8.82 -11.81 1.27
CA ASP A 50 -8.21 -10.72 2.04
C ASP A 50 -8.36 -9.37 1.32
N MET A 51 -8.40 -8.31 2.11
CA MET A 51 -8.37 -6.93 1.64
C MET A 51 -7.34 -6.13 2.43
N VAL A 52 -6.59 -5.28 1.73
CA VAL A 52 -5.68 -4.31 2.34
C VAL A 52 -6.12 -2.90 2.00
N VAL A 53 -6.01 -2.01 2.99
CA VAL A 53 -6.24 -0.57 2.85
C VAL A 53 -4.92 0.13 3.09
N PHE A 54 -4.53 1.03 2.18
CA PHE A 54 -3.28 1.76 2.27
C PHE A 54 -3.41 3.17 1.69
N VAL A 55 -2.48 4.06 2.11
CA VAL A 55 -2.41 5.43 1.61
C VAL A 55 -1.71 5.45 0.27
N VAL A 56 -2.28 6.15 -0.73
CA VAL A 56 -1.72 6.19 -2.11
C VAL A 56 -0.81 7.38 -2.39
N SER A 57 -0.55 8.21 -1.39
CA SER A 57 0.22 9.45 -1.56
C SER A 57 1.31 9.62 -0.50
N LYS A 58 1.34 10.78 0.15
CA LYS A 58 2.24 11.06 1.26
C LYS A 58 1.43 11.00 2.55
N HIS A 59 2.02 10.43 3.59
CA HIS A 59 1.47 10.53 4.93
C HIS A 59 2.55 11.02 5.90
N PRO A 60 2.14 11.61 7.03
CA PRO A 60 3.07 11.98 8.08
C PRO A 60 3.61 10.72 8.75
N VAL A 61 4.92 10.69 8.97
CA VAL A 61 5.63 9.72 9.80
C VAL A 61 6.44 10.45 10.85
N ARG A 62 6.66 9.81 12.01
CA ARG A 62 7.34 10.43 13.14
C ARG A 62 8.86 10.42 12.92
N GLY A 63 9.43 11.57 12.63
CA GLY A 63 10.89 11.76 12.53
C GLY A 63 11.50 12.29 13.84
N GLN A 64 12.83 12.43 13.85
CA GLN A 64 13.58 12.93 15.01
C GLN A 64 13.23 14.38 15.41
N ARG A 65 12.75 15.21 14.46
CA ARG A 65 12.44 16.63 14.67
C ARG A 65 10.97 16.97 14.38
N GLY A 66 10.07 16.02 14.64
CA GLY A 66 8.63 16.16 14.34
C GLY A 66 8.20 15.31 13.15
N TYR A 67 7.01 15.58 12.61
CA TYR A 67 6.46 14.80 11.50
C TYR A 67 7.12 15.16 10.17
N VAL A 68 7.56 14.15 9.43
CA VAL A 68 8.04 14.29 8.04
C VAL A 68 7.06 13.58 7.09
N ARG A 69 7.08 13.96 5.82
CA ARG A 69 6.24 13.31 4.80
C ARG A 69 6.98 12.12 4.21
N ALA A 70 6.51 10.91 4.48
CA ALA A 70 6.94 9.73 3.76
C ALA A 70 6.18 9.61 2.44
N LYS A 71 6.87 9.18 1.38
CA LYS A 71 6.22 8.84 0.10
C LYS A 71 5.88 7.37 0.10
N MET A 72 4.60 7.05 -0.05
CA MET A 72 4.13 5.68 -0.20
C MET A 72 4.01 5.33 -1.68
N ARG A 73 4.44 4.12 -2.04
CA ARG A 73 4.23 3.53 -3.36
C ARG A 73 3.65 2.13 -3.17
N HIS A 74 2.77 1.75 -4.08
CA HIS A 74 2.23 0.40 -4.16
C HIS A 74 2.50 -0.12 -5.57
N LYS A 75 2.88 -1.39 -5.68
CA LYS A 75 3.05 -2.09 -6.96
C LYS A 75 2.61 -3.52 -6.82
N VAL A 76 2.26 -4.12 -7.95
CA VAL A 76 2.07 -5.56 -8.04
C VAL A 76 3.30 -6.12 -8.75
N CYS A 77 3.91 -7.15 -8.19
CA CYS A 77 4.97 -7.89 -8.86
C CYS A 77 4.47 -8.49 -10.18
N GLU A 78 5.41 -8.83 -11.06
CA GLU A 78 5.07 -9.54 -12.29
C GLU A 78 4.36 -10.86 -11.96
N ILE A 79 3.26 -11.13 -12.67
CA ILE A 79 2.60 -12.43 -12.66
C ILE A 79 3.35 -13.32 -13.63
N ARG A 80 3.95 -14.41 -13.13
CA ARG A 80 4.78 -15.33 -13.92
C ARG A 80 4.01 -16.51 -14.49
N SER A 81 2.86 -16.84 -13.91
CA SER A 81 1.99 -17.90 -14.42
C SER A 81 0.55 -17.70 -13.94
N HIS A 82 -0.41 -18.21 -14.71
CA HIS A 82 -1.85 -18.17 -14.41
C HIS A 82 -2.38 -16.73 -14.23
N HIS A 83 -3.40 -16.55 -13.39
CA HIS A 83 -4.13 -15.28 -13.30
C HIS A 83 -4.35 -14.84 -11.86
N ARG A 84 -4.36 -13.53 -11.66
CA ARG A 84 -4.70 -12.88 -10.39
C ARG A 84 -5.90 -11.99 -10.59
N GLY A 85 -6.92 -12.13 -9.75
CA GLY A 85 -8.13 -11.32 -9.78
C GLY A 85 -8.19 -10.39 -8.56
N THR A 86 -8.33 -9.08 -8.78
CA THR A 86 -8.44 -8.10 -7.70
C THR A 86 -9.53 -7.07 -7.96
N LEU A 87 -10.14 -6.59 -6.88
CA LEU A 87 -11.00 -5.41 -6.89
C LEU A 87 -10.27 -4.25 -6.20
N GLY A 88 -10.11 -3.13 -6.93
CA GLY A 88 -9.57 -1.89 -6.39
C GLY A 88 -10.68 -0.88 -6.11
N ILE A 89 -10.66 -0.27 -4.94
CA ILE A 89 -11.53 0.85 -4.56
C ILE A 89 -10.63 2.03 -4.22
N ILE A 90 -10.87 3.18 -4.87
CA ILE A 90 -10.10 4.40 -4.63
C ILE A 90 -11.00 5.41 -3.93
N PHE A 91 -10.55 5.89 -2.77
CA PHE A 91 -11.22 6.92 -2.01
C PHE A 91 -10.54 8.26 -2.25
N HIS A 92 -11.31 9.20 -2.74
CA HIS A 92 -10.91 10.59 -2.88
C HIS A 92 -11.53 11.43 -1.76
N ASP A 93 -10.79 12.44 -1.32
CA ASP A 93 -11.34 13.47 -0.45
C ASP A 93 -12.40 14.26 -1.23
N ALA A 94 -13.62 14.32 -0.70
CA ALA A 94 -14.72 15.08 -1.29
C ALA A 94 -14.60 16.52 -0.77
N ARG A 95 -14.03 17.39 -1.59
CA ARG A 95 -14.06 18.84 -1.36
C ARG A 95 -15.23 19.48 -2.09
#